data_AF-A0A6B3IF29-F1
#
_entry.id   AF-A0A6B3IF29-F1
#
_cell.length_a   1.000
_cell.length_b   1.000
_cell.length_c   1.000
_cell.angle_alpha   90.00
_cell.angle_beta   90.00
_cell.angle_gamma   90.00
#
_symmetry.space_group_name_H-M   'P 1'
#
loop_
_entity.id
_entity.type
_entity.pdbx_description
1 polymer ?
#
loop_
_entity_poly.entity_id
_entity_poly.type
_entity_poly.pdbx_seq_one_letter_code
_entity_poly.pdbx_strand_id
1 'polypeptide(L)'
;ALIRTAVRVCAALREQGHPYGPADGREVVRVAGDLARLRDLPAPGRGELLEAVQTVLGRGETYGTGRAVARALEQVLVGTRTGRPTPA
;
A
#
# COMPACT_ATOMS: atom_id res chain seq x y z
N ALA A 1 2.76 -12.39 -1.98
CA ALA A 1 2.17 -11.51 -0.95
C ALA A 1 1.90 -10.11 -1.50
N LEU A 2 2.91 -9.46 -2.10
CA LEU A 2 2.85 -8.09 -2.63
C LEU A 2 1.61 -7.76 -3.48
N ILE A 3 1.32 -8.55 -4.52
CA ILE A 3 0.17 -8.34 -5.42
C ILE A 3 -1.14 -8.27 -4.63
N ARG A 4 -1.37 -9.23 -3.72
CA ARG A 4 -2.58 -9.23 -2.87
C ARG A 4 -2.65 -8.00 -1.98
N THR A 5 -1.53 -7.56 -1.43
CA THR A 5 -1.47 -6.35 -0.61
C THR A 5 -1.80 -5.11 -1.42
N ALA A 6 -1.22 -4.95 -2.62
CA ALA A 6 -1.51 -3.83 -3.53
C ALA A 6 -3.01 -3.79 -3.91
N VAL A 7 -3.59 -4.94 -4.26
CA VAL A 7 -5.04 -5.04 -4.56
C VAL A 7 -5.89 -4.62 -3.36
N ARG A 8 -5.53 -5.04 -2.14
CA ARG A 8 -6.25 -4.64 -0.91
C ARG A 8 -6.15 -3.14 -0.64
N VAL A 9 -5.00 -2.51 -0.92
CA VAL A 9 -4.83 -1.04 -0.80
C VAL A 9 -5.72 -0.31 -1.81
N CYS A 10 -5.73 -0.71 -3.09
CA CYS A 10 -6.63 -0.12 -4.08
C CYS A 10 -8.11 -0.33 -3.72
N ALA A 11 -8.48 -1.49 -3.16
CA ALA A 11 -9.84 -1.71 -2.66
C ALA A 11 -10.22 -0.78 -1.50
N ALA A 12 -9.35 -0.62 -0.50
CA ALA A 12 -9.58 0.29 0.63
C ALA A 12 -9.64 1.77 0.22
N LEU A 13 -8.93 2.16 -0.86
CA LEU A 13 -9.04 3.51 -1.42
C LEU A 13 -10.35 3.72 -2.19
N ARG A 14 -10.85 2.69 -2.90
CA ARG A 14 -12.19 2.73 -3.52
C ARG A 14 -13.31 2.86 -2.50
N GLU A 15 -13.20 2.18 -1.37
CA GLU A 15 -14.13 2.34 -0.24
C GLU A 15 -14.14 3.77 0.32
N GLN A 16 -13.03 4.51 0.16
CA GLN A 16 -12.91 5.92 0.52
C GLN A 16 -13.31 6.89 -0.60
N GLY A 17 -13.83 6.39 -1.73
CA GLY A 17 -14.28 7.20 -2.87
C GLY A 17 -13.20 7.55 -3.90
N HIS A 18 -11.98 6.99 -3.79
CA HIS A 18 -10.93 7.23 -4.76
C HIS A 18 -10.88 6.13 -5.84
N PRO A 19 -10.86 6.47 -7.14
CA PRO A 19 -11.13 5.53 -8.23
C PRO A 19 -9.93 4.63 -8.65
N TYR A 20 -9.10 4.18 -7.69
CA TYR A 20 -7.95 3.34 -8.00
C TYR A 20 -8.34 1.89 -8.31
N GLY A 21 -7.81 1.35 -9.40
CA GLY A 21 -8.16 0.04 -9.94
C GLY A 21 -6.98 -0.92 -10.10
N PRO A 22 -7.19 -2.05 -10.81
CA PRO A 22 -6.17 -3.07 -11.05
C PRO A 22 -4.92 -2.55 -11.78
N ALA A 23 -5.08 -1.55 -12.66
CA ALA A 23 -3.96 -0.94 -13.37
C ALA A 23 -3.01 -0.23 -12.40
N ASP A 24 -3.56 0.54 -11.45
CA ASP A 24 -2.79 1.20 -10.40
C ASP A 24 -2.08 0.18 -9.49
N GLY A 25 -2.78 -0.89 -9.11
CA GLY A 25 -2.20 -1.98 -8.34
C GLY A 25 -1.05 -2.71 -9.06
N ARG A 26 -1.17 -2.92 -10.37
CA ARG A 26 -0.09 -3.47 -11.22
C ARG A 26 1.11 -2.55 -11.22
N GLU A 27 0.87 -1.25 -11.34
CA GLU A 27 1.93 -0.25 -11.38
C GLU A 27 2.68 -0.14 -10.03
N VAL A 28 1.96 -0.19 -8.90
CA VAL A 28 2.57 -0.31 -7.57
C VAL A 28 3.48 -1.53 -7.46
N VAL A 29 3.03 -2.70 -7.93
CA VAL A 29 3.82 -3.94 -7.90
C VAL A 29 5.07 -3.81 -8.76
N ARG A 30 4.95 -3.21 -9.94
CA ARG A 30 6.08 -2.97 -10.84
C ARG A 30 7.11 -2.05 -10.19
N VAL A 31 6.69 -0.88 -9.70
CA VAL A 31 7.57 0.10 -9.06
C VAL A 31 8.25 -0.49 -7.82
N ALA A 32 7.53 -1.24 -6.99
CA ALA A 32 8.15 -1.92 -5.84
C ALA A 32 9.23 -2.92 -6.28
N GLY A 33 8.98 -3.70 -7.34
CA GLY A 33 9.97 -4.60 -7.91
C GLY A 33 11.21 -3.87 -8.44
N ASP A 34 11.01 -2.71 -9.08
CA ASP A 34 12.11 -1.89 -9.57
C ASP A 34 12.91 -1.26 -8.43
N LEU A 35 12.25 -0.79 -7.37
CA LEU A 35 12.92 -0.31 -6.15
C LEU A 35 13.76 -1.40 -5.48
N ALA A 36 13.26 -2.64 -5.43
CA ALA A 36 14.04 -3.75 -4.90
C ALA A 36 15.32 -3.99 -5.71
N ARG A 37 15.25 -3.91 -7.05
CA ARG A 37 16.42 -4.03 -7.93
C ARG A 37 17.40 -2.89 -7.73
N LEU A 38 16.92 -1.65 -7.61
CA LEU A 38 17.76 -0.48 -7.34
C LEU A 38 18.48 -0.54 -5.98
N ARG A 39 17.99 -1.37 -5.07
CA ARG A 39 18.51 -1.55 -3.71
C ARG A 39 19.26 -2.87 -3.52
N ASP A 40 19.50 -3.63 -4.60
CA ASP A 40 20.13 -4.95 -4.57
C ASP A 40 19.42 -5.94 -3.61
N LEU A 41 18.10 -5.84 -3.50
CA LEU A 41 17.27 -6.73 -2.68
C LEU A 41 16.76 -7.92 -3.51
N PRO A 42 16.64 -9.12 -2.91
CA PRO A 42 16.13 -10.30 -3.61
C PRO A 42 14.64 -10.19 -3.98
N ALA A 43 13.89 -9.36 -3.26
CA ALA A 43 12.49 -9.08 -3.52
C ALA A 43 12.05 -7.79 -2.80
N PRO A 44 10.97 -7.13 -3.27
CA PRO A 44 10.38 -5.99 -2.57
C PRO A 44 9.81 -6.38 -1.20
N GLY A 45 10.23 -5.63 -0.18
CA GLY A 45 9.71 -5.69 1.17
C GLY A 45 8.65 -4.63 1.43
N ARG A 46 8.43 -4.34 2.72
CA ARG A 46 7.48 -3.31 3.16
C ARG A 46 7.91 -1.91 2.73
N GLY A 47 9.20 -1.60 2.78
CA GLY A 47 9.73 -0.28 2.41
C GLY A 47 9.45 0.04 0.95
N GLU A 48 9.77 -0.89 0.05
CA GLU A 48 9.54 -0.75 -1.39
C GLU A 48 8.06 -0.63 -1.71
N LEU A 49 7.19 -1.38 -1.02
CA LEU A 49 5.74 -1.26 -1.17
C LEU A 49 5.23 0.13 -0.74
N LEU A 50 5.65 0.62 0.42
CA LEU A 50 5.17 1.91 0.94
C LEU A 50 5.55 3.05 0.00
N GLU A 51 6.78 3.05 -0.48
CA GLU A 51 7.27 4.05 -1.42
C GLU A 51 6.59 3.94 -2.78
N ALA A 52 6.44 2.73 -3.32
CA ALA A 52 5.71 2.52 -4.57
C ALA A 52 4.26 2.99 -4.48
N VAL A 53 3.55 2.74 -3.37
CA VAL A 53 2.19 3.24 -3.15
C VAL A 53 2.15 4.76 -3.13
N GLN A 54 3.08 5.42 -2.44
CA GLN A 54 3.13 6.89 -2.41
C GLN A 54 3.49 7.50 -3.77
N THR A 55 4.40 6.87 -4.52
CA THR A 55 4.80 7.31 -5.86
C THR A 55 3.67 7.16 -6.86
N VAL A 56 2.97 6.03 -6.87
CA VAL A 56 1.94 5.72 -7.87
C VAL A 56 0.59 6.33 -7.51
N LEU A 57 0.15 6.21 -6.25
CA LEU A 57 -1.20 6.63 -5.83
C LEU A 57 -1.21 8.01 -5.17
N GLY A 58 -0.10 8.45 -4.58
CA GLY A 58 0.00 9.72 -3.86
C GLY A 58 0.23 10.96 -4.74
N ARG A 59 0.42 10.79 -6.06
CA ARG A 59 0.67 11.88 -7.00
C ARG A 59 -0.61 12.20 -7.78
N GLY A 60 -1.11 13.44 -7.69
CA GLY A 60 -2.11 13.97 -8.64
C GLY A 60 -3.33 14.68 -8.06
N GLU A 61 -3.57 14.65 -6.76
CA GLU A 61 -4.75 15.30 -6.18
C GLU A 61 -4.41 16.30 -5.06
N THR A 62 -4.95 17.51 -5.20
CA THR A 62 -4.57 18.69 -4.43
C THR A 62 -5.17 18.74 -3.02
N TYR A 63 -6.02 17.79 -2.62
CA TYR A 63 -6.61 17.77 -1.27
C TYR A 63 -6.90 16.34 -0.76
N GLY A 64 -6.23 15.92 0.32
CA GLY A 64 -6.66 14.78 1.16
C GLY A 64 -6.17 13.38 0.76
N THR A 65 -5.69 13.18 -0.46
CA THR A 65 -5.31 11.86 -1.01
C THR A 65 -4.15 11.22 -0.23
N GLY A 66 -3.19 12.00 0.24
CA GLY A 66 -2.14 11.49 1.14
C GLY A 66 -2.68 10.90 2.45
N ARG A 67 -3.75 11.48 3.02
CA ARG A 67 -4.41 10.94 4.21
C ARG A 67 -5.23 9.69 3.90
N ALA A 68 -5.90 9.64 2.75
CA ALA A 68 -6.63 8.45 2.32
C ALA A 68 -5.69 7.26 2.08
N VAL A 69 -4.54 7.52 1.44
CA VAL A 69 -3.45 6.54 1.26
C VAL A 69 -2.91 6.06 2.60
N ALA A 70 -2.63 6.98 3.54
CA ALA A 70 -2.18 6.61 4.87
C ALA A 70 -3.18 5.70 5.61
N ARG A 71 -4.48 6.05 5.58
CA ARG A 71 -5.56 5.25 6.18
C ARG A 71 -5.71 3.88 5.51
N ALA A 72 -5.63 3.82 4.19
CA ALA A 72 -5.69 2.56 3.46
C ALA A 72 -4.50 1.64 3.83
N LEU A 73 -3.30 2.21 3.94
CA LEU A 73 -2.11 1.47 4.35
C LEU A 73 -2.22 0.96 5.79
N GLU A 74 -2.72 1.77 6.72
CA GLU A 74 -3.00 1.36 8.10
C GLU A 74 -3.98 0.18 8.15
N GLN A 75 -5.15 0.32 7.51
CA GLN A 75 -6.17 -0.72 7.46
C GLN A 75 -5.63 -2.04 6.88
N VAL A 76 -4.80 -1.99 5.84
CA VAL A 76 -4.32 -3.19 5.14
C VAL A 76 -3.12 -3.85 5.83
N LEU A 77 -2.17 -3.05 6.32
CA LEU A 77 -0.91 -3.54 6.88
C LEU A 77 -0.99 -3.84 8.39
N VAL A 78 -1.81 -3.09 9.13
CA VAL A 78 -2.01 -3.29 10.57
C VAL A 78 -3.27 -4.11 10.81
N GLY A 79 -4.38 -3.73 10.16
CA GLY A 79 -5.70 -4.32 10.43
C GLY A 79 -6.25 -3.91 11.79
N THR A 80 -7.31 -4.57 12.24
CA THR A 80 -8.07 -4.19 13.44
C THR A 80 -8.06 -5.24 14.55
N ARG A 81 -7.39 -6.38 14.33
CA ARG A 81 -7.39 -7.49 15.29
C ARG A 81 -6.37 -7.24 16.39
N THR A 82 -6.82 -7.25 17.64
CA THR A 82 -5.97 -7.10 18.83
C THR A 82 -5.93 -8.38 19.65
N GLY A 83 -4.81 -8.60 20.35
CA GLY A 83 -4.66 -9.70 21.32
C GLY A 83 -5.00 -9.24 22.74
N ARG A 84 -5.00 -10.20 23.68
CA ARG A 84 -5.03 -9.90 25.13
C ARG A 84 -3.69 -10.34 25.74
N PRO A 85 -3.08 -9.55 26.65
CA PRO A 85 -1.89 -9.99 27.36
C PRO A 85 -2.21 -11.23 28.21
N THR A 86 -1.23 -12.12 28.37
CA THR A 86 -1.34 -13.28 29.25
C THR A 86 -1.58 -12.80 30.69
N PRO A 87 -2.60 -13.31 31.41
CA PRO A 87 -2.81 -13.02 32.82
C PRO A 87 -1.58 -13.42 33.66
N ALA A 88 -1.30 -12.64 34.70
CA ALA A 88 -0.23 -12.92 35.66
C ALA A 88 -0.50 -14.17 36.50
#